data_AF-A0A356V9B3-F1
#
_entry.id   AF-A0A356V9B3-F1
#
_cell.length_a   1.000
_cell.length_b   1.000
_cell.length_c   1.000
_cell.angle_alpha   90.00
_cell.angle_beta   90.00
_cell.angle_gamma   90.00
#
_symmetry.space_group_name_H-M   'P 1'
#
loop_
_entity.id
_entity.type
_entity.pdbx_description
1 polymer ?
#
loop_
_entity_poly.entity_id
_entity_poly.type
_entity_poly.pdbx_seq_one_letter_code
_entity_poly.pdbx_strand_id
1 'polypeptide(L)'
;MCTVCGCSEGEVTIEGGNSHDHNHQHGHDHHYGKGPAHAHAPGLSQSRMVQIETDILAKNNEYASANRAEFTKRGVLALNLVSSPGSGKTTLLTRSIEDMKAKTNIAVIEGDQQTANDAERIRETGVPAIQVNTGKGCHLDGHMVGHALEHLEINNGVLFIENVGNL
;
A
#
# COMPACT_ATOMS: atom_id res chain seq x y z
N MET A 1 12.51 -10.95 -2.24
CA MET A 1 12.80 -9.63 -1.65
C MET A 1 13.01 -8.64 -2.78
N CYS A 2 12.06 -7.75 -3.03
CA CYS A 2 12.18 -6.76 -4.10
C CYS A 2 13.22 -5.72 -3.67
N THR A 3 14.39 -5.68 -4.33
CA THR A 3 15.57 -4.90 -3.89
C THR A 3 15.68 -3.51 -4.50
N VAL A 4 14.75 -3.10 -5.35
CA VAL A 4 14.75 -1.75 -5.94
C VAL A 4 13.31 -1.25 -6.01
N CYS A 5 12.96 -0.33 -5.11
CA CYS A 5 11.76 0.49 -5.23
C CYS A 5 12.01 1.47 -6.39
N GLY A 6 11.72 1.02 -7.61
CA GLY A 6 11.74 1.89 -8.77
C GLY A 6 10.63 2.92 -8.65
N CYS A 7 11.01 4.20 -8.53
CA CYS A 7 10.16 5.33 -8.88
C CYS A 7 9.87 5.28 -10.38
N SER A 8 9.08 4.31 -10.84
CA SER A 8 8.32 4.50 -12.05
C SER A 8 7.10 5.34 -11.65
N GLU A 9 6.94 6.50 -12.25
CA GLU A 9 5.62 7.11 -12.44
C GLU A 9 4.75 6.08 -13.17
N GLY A 10 4.18 5.15 -12.41
CA GLY A 10 3.41 4.02 -12.89
C GLY A 10 2.06 4.10 -12.22
N GLU A 11 1.11 4.69 -12.96
CA GLU A 11 -0.34 4.70 -12.79
C GLU A 11 -0.86 4.04 -11.50
N VAL A 12 -0.70 4.73 -10.36
CA VAL A 12 -1.53 4.48 -9.19
C VAL A 12 -2.93 4.91 -9.60
N THR A 13 -3.79 3.94 -9.83
CA THR A 13 -5.16 4.18 -10.29
C THR A 13 -6.10 4.01 -9.12
N ILE A 14 -6.72 5.12 -8.76
CA ILE A 14 -7.99 5.10 -8.03
C ILE A 14 -9.02 5.08 -9.14
N GLU A 15 -9.72 3.95 -9.28
CA GLU A 15 -10.55 3.54 -10.43
C GLU A 15 -10.81 4.60 -11.54
N GLY A 16 -10.16 4.41 -12.71
CA GLY A 16 -10.43 5.08 -14.01
C GLY A 16 -9.23 5.28 -14.99
N GLY A 17 -8.98 4.38 -15.96
CA GLY A 17 -8.09 4.62 -17.14
C GLY A 17 -7.21 3.43 -17.62
N ASN A 18 -7.05 3.23 -18.95
CA ASN A 18 -6.57 2.00 -19.64
C ASN A 18 -5.11 2.04 -20.20
N SER A 19 -4.40 0.90 -20.03
CA SER A 19 -3.44 0.15 -20.89
C SER A 19 -2.31 0.82 -21.70
N HIS A 20 -1.09 0.23 -21.68
CA HIS A 20 -0.45 -0.50 -22.82
C HIS A 20 0.96 -1.09 -22.50
N ASP A 21 1.34 -2.09 -23.33
CA ASP A 21 2.42 -3.10 -23.24
C ASP A 21 3.68 -2.70 -24.04
N HIS A 22 4.91 -3.13 -23.66
CA HIS A 22 6.07 -3.37 -24.55
C HIS A 22 7.28 -4.08 -23.88
N ASN A 23 7.99 -4.86 -24.70
CA ASN A 23 9.04 -5.86 -24.43
C ASN A 23 10.40 -5.42 -24.99
N HIS A 24 11.55 -5.56 -24.28
CA HIS A 24 12.91 -5.67 -24.88
C HIS A 24 13.95 -6.29 -23.92
N GLN A 25 14.97 -6.92 -24.51
CA GLN A 25 15.95 -7.84 -23.92
C GLN A 25 17.39 -7.39 -24.27
N HIS A 26 18.29 -7.19 -23.28
CA HIS A 26 19.75 -7.12 -23.50
C HIS A 26 20.53 -7.59 -22.27
N GLY A 27 21.57 -8.40 -22.50
CA GLY A 27 22.46 -8.95 -21.48
C GLY A 27 23.69 -8.08 -21.24
N HIS A 28 23.98 -7.81 -19.96
CA HIS A 28 25.26 -7.27 -19.50
C HIS A 28 25.70 -7.97 -18.20
N ASP A 29 27.01 -8.02 -18.02
CA ASP A 29 27.70 -8.66 -16.90
C ASP A 29 27.42 -7.88 -15.60
N HIS A 30 26.56 -8.43 -14.74
CA HIS A 30 26.04 -7.73 -13.57
C HIS A 30 26.87 -8.03 -12.31
N HIS A 31 27.60 -7.02 -11.84
CA HIS A 31 28.27 -7.06 -10.55
C HIS A 31 27.21 -6.87 -9.45
N TYR A 32 26.74 -7.96 -8.85
CA TYR A 32 25.65 -7.93 -7.86
C TYR A 32 26.13 -7.52 -6.45
N GLY A 33 25.80 -6.30 -6.05
CA GLY A 33 25.26 -5.98 -4.72
C GLY A 33 26.19 -6.17 -3.53
N LYS A 34 27.50 -5.95 -3.68
CA LYS A 34 28.45 -6.05 -2.56
C LYS A 34 28.64 -4.76 -1.75
N GLY A 35 27.89 -3.70 -2.07
CA GLY A 35 27.89 -2.45 -1.31
C GLY A 35 26.94 -2.50 -0.10
N PRO A 36 27.09 -1.58 0.87
CA PRO A 36 26.26 -1.56 2.08
C PRO A 36 24.76 -1.34 1.81
N ALA A 37 24.40 -0.75 0.67
CA ALA A 37 23.00 -0.61 0.24
C ALA A 37 22.46 -1.86 -0.49
N HIS A 38 23.32 -2.84 -0.83
CA HIS A 38 22.98 -4.05 -1.60
C HIS A 38 22.22 -3.82 -2.93
N ALA A 39 22.19 -2.57 -3.42
CA ALA A 39 21.50 -2.16 -4.64
C ALA A 39 22.46 -1.50 -5.65
N HIS A 40 22.18 -1.71 -6.94
CA HIS A 40 22.90 -1.10 -8.06
C HIS A 40 21.94 -0.34 -8.96
N ALA A 41 22.18 0.96 -9.10
CA ALA A 41 21.57 1.81 -10.10
C ALA A 41 22.70 2.43 -10.95
N PRO A 42 22.76 2.19 -12.27
CA PRO A 42 23.78 2.76 -13.13
C PRO A 42 23.85 4.29 -12.99
N GLY A 43 25.05 4.84 -12.79
CA GLY A 43 25.27 6.28 -12.70
C GLY A 43 25.05 6.92 -11.32
N LEU A 44 24.73 6.17 -10.27
CA LEU A 44 24.56 6.69 -8.90
C LEU A 44 25.63 6.16 -7.94
N SER A 45 26.18 7.05 -7.11
CA SER A 45 27.05 6.65 -6.00
C SER A 45 26.24 5.97 -4.88
N GLN A 46 26.88 5.12 -4.09
CA GLN A 46 26.23 4.47 -2.94
C GLN A 46 25.72 5.47 -1.90
N SER A 47 26.48 6.54 -1.62
CA SER A 47 26.04 7.60 -0.71
C SER A 47 24.80 8.33 -1.23
N ARG A 48 24.73 8.57 -2.55
CA ARG A 48 23.56 9.20 -3.17
C ARG A 48 22.34 8.29 -3.13
N MET A 49 22.53 6.98 -3.30
CA MET A 49 21.46 5.99 -3.20
C MET A 49 20.85 5.94 -1.80
N VAL A 50 21.69 5.82 -0.76
CA VAL A 50 21.23 5.83 0.65
C VAL A 50 20.52 7.14 0.99
N GLN A 51 21.03 8.29 0.50
CA GLN A 51 20.36 9.57 0.71
C GLN A 51 18.96 9.59 0.07
N ILE A 52 18.82 9.13 -1.17
CA ILE A 52 17.53 9.07 -1.86
C ILE A 52 16.55 8.16 -1.10
N GLU A 53 16.99 6.96 -0.68
CA GLU A 53 16.15 6.06 0.12
C GLU A 53 15.70 6.70 1.43
N THR A 54 16.62 7.38 2.13
CA THR A 54 16.32 8.09 3.38
C THR A 54 15.32 9.21 3.15
N ASP A 55 15.49 9.99 2.09
CA ASP A 55 14.59 11.10 1.74
C ASP A 55 13.18 10.57 1.40
N ILE A 56 13.07 9.45 0.68
CA ILE A 56 11.78 8.78 0.38
C ILE A 56 11.10 8.30 1.67
N LEU A 57 11.84 7.63 2.55
CA LEU A 57 11.31 7.15 3.84
C LEU A 57 10.89 8.31 4.74
N ALA A 58 11.68 9.39 4.78
CA ALA A 58 11.35 10.60 5.53
C ALA A 58 10.05 11.22 5.03
N LYS A 59 9.88 11.33 3.70
CA LYS A 59 8.65 11.86 3.11
C LYS A 59 7.44 10.99 3.45
N ASN A 60 7.58 9.67 3.39
CA ASN A 60 6.51 8.76 3.79
C ASN A 60 6.15 8.90 5.29
N ASN A 61 7.14 9.12 6.15
CA ASN A 61 6.91 9.34 7.58
C ASN A 61 6.13 10.65 7.86
N GLU A 62 6.30 11.68 7.04
CA GLU A 62 5.47 12.89 7.10
C GLU A 62 4.01 12.56 6.82
N TYR A 63 3.72 11.87 5.71
CA TYR A 63 2.34 11.44 5.37
C TYR A 63 1.74 10.56 6.45
N ALA A 64 2.48 9.56 6.92
CA ALA A 64 2.01 8.66 7.99
C ALA A 64 1.71 9.42 9.29
N SER A 65 2.48 10.47 9.60
CA SER A 65 2.23 11.31 10.78
C SER A 65 0.97 12.16 10.63
N ALA A 66 0.74 12.73 9.45
CA ALA A 66 -0.50 13.44 9.14
C ALA A 66 -1.73 12.50 9.24
N ASN A 67 -1.65 11.30 8.68
CA ASN A 67 -2.73 10.31 8.76
C ASN A 67 -3.05 9.94 10.22
N ARG A 68 -2.04 9.68 11.04
CA ARG A 68 -2.24 9.38 12.48
C ARG A 68 -2.91 10.53 13.23
N ALA A 69 -2.55 11.78 12.91
CA ALA A 69 -3.20 12.94 13.51
C ALA A 69 -4.68 13.02 13.11
N GLU A 70 -4.99 12.76 11.83
CA GLU A 70 -6.38 12.74 11.34
C GLU A 70 -7.19 11.57 11.93
N PHE A 71 -6.63 10.36 12.01
CA PHE A 71 -7.28 9.23 12.68
C PHE A 71 -7.61 9.57 14.14
N THR A 72 -6.66 10.16 14.86
CA THR A 72 -6.85 10.59 16.26
C THR A 72 -7.98 11.62 16.37
N LYS A 73 -7.98 12.63 15.50
CA LYS A 73 -9.01 13.67 15.46
C LYS A 73 -10.41 13.10 15.19
N ARG A 74 -10.52 12.08 14.32
CA ARG A 74 -11.78 11.38 14.01
C ARG A 74 -12.16 10.31 15.04
N GLY A 75 -11.33 10.03 16.04
CA GLY A 75 -11.55 8.94 17.00
C GLY A 75 -11.47 7.54 16.36
N VAL A 76 -10.62 7.38 15.33
CA VAL A 76 -10.48 6.14 14.55
C VAL A 76 -9.27 5.35 15.02
N LEU A 77 -9.50 4.08 15.35
CA LEU A 77 -8.43 3.09 15.49
C LEU A 77 -8.08 2.54 14.10
N ALA A 78 -6.88 2.83 13.60
CA ALA A 78 -6.41 2.29 12.33
C ALA A 78 -5.56 1.03 12.54
N LEU A 79 -5.88 -0.06 11.84
CA LEU A 79 -5.17 -1.34 11.90
C LEU A 79 -4.65 -1.72 10.51
N ASN A 80 -3.32 -1.77 10.35
CA ASN A 80 -2.66 -2.14 9.10
C ASN A 80 -2.31 -3.65 9.10
N LEU A 81 -2.93 -4.43 8.22
CA LEU A 81 -2.71 -5.85 8.05
C LEU A 81 -1.68 -6.10 6.95
N VAL A 82 -0.50 -6.59 7.34
CA VAL A 82 0.60 -6.93 6.43
C VAL A 82 0.90 -8.43 6.50
N SER A 83 1.14 -9.07 5.36
CA SER A 83 1.46 -10.51 5.27
C SER A 83 2.10 -10.86 3.92
N SER A 84 2.42 -12.12 3.70
CA SER A 84 2.68 -12.69 2.36
C SER A 84 1.37 -12.85 1.57
N PRO A 85 1.42 -13.05 0.24
CA PRO A 85 0.24 -13.45 -0.55
C PRO A 85 -0.41 -14.72 -0.02
N GLY A 86 -1.74 -14.79 -0.04
CA GLY A 86 -2.49 -16.01 0.33
C GLY A 86 -2.48 -16.38 1.81
N SER A 87 -1.91 -15.56 2.71
CA SER A 87 -1.89 -15.84 4.17
C SER A 87 -3.26 -15.69 4.86
N GLY A 88 -4.31 -15.33 4.12
CA GLY A 88 -5.69 -15.27 4.65
C GLY A 88 -6.10 -13.94 5.27
N LYS A 89 -5.43 -12.82 4.95
CA LYS A 89 -5.79 -11.46 5.44
C LYS A 89 -7.26 -11.13 5.21
N THR A 90 -7.73 -11.21 3.97
CA THR A 90 -9.12 -10.93 3.60
C THR A 90 -10.11 -11.83 4.33
N THR A 91 -9.77 -13.10 4.53
CA THR A 91 -10.62 -14.05 5.29
C THR A 91 -10.69 -13.66 6.77
N LEU A 92 -9.55 -13.32 7.38
CA LEU A 92 -9.51 -12.83 8.76
C LEU A 92 -10.28 -11.51 8.91
N LEU A 93 -10.11 -10.59 7.95
CA LEU A 93 -10.72 -9.29 7.95
C LEU A 93 -12.24 -9.37 7.82
N THR A 94 -12.74 -10.06 6.79
CA THR A 94 -14.19 -10.24 6.57
C THR A 94 -14.86 -10.90 7.76
N ARG A 95 -14.22 -11.92 8.36
CA ARG A 95 -14.75 -12.53 9.60
C ARG A 95 -14.78 -11.54 10.77
N SER A 96 -13.71 -10.76 10.96
CA SER A 96 -13.64 -9.76 12.03
C SER A 96 -14.72 -8.68 11.86
N ILE A 97 -14.99 -8.26 10.62
CA ILE A 97 -16.04 -7.30 10.30
C ILE A 97 -17.41 -7.87 10.68
N GLU A 98 -17.75 -9.10 10.27
CA GLU A 98 -19.04 -9.72 10.61
C GLU A 98 -19.28 -9.78 12.12
N ASP A 99 -18.25 -10.11 12.90
CA ASP A 99 -18.34 -10.22 14.36
C ASP A 99 -18.49 -8.84 15.05
N MET A 100 -18.10 -7.73 14.39
CA MET A 100 -17.98 -6.40 15.01
C MET A 100 -18.94 -5.32 14.45
N LYS A 101 -19.38 -5.44 13.19
CA LYS A 101 -20.10 -4.36 12.45
C LYS A 101 -21.42 -3.93 13.07
N ALA A 102 -22.05 -4.80 13.88
CA ALA A 102 -23.29 -4.47 14.59
C ALA A 102 -23.11 -3.44 15.72
N LYS A 103 -21.88 -3.23 16.21
CA LYS A 103 -21.59 -2.37 17.38
C LYS A 103 -20.53 -1.31 17.11
N THR A 104 -19.79 -1.44 16.01
CA THR A 104 -18.63 -0.60 15.71
C THR A 104 -18.76 -0.07 14.29
N ASN A 105 -18.51 1.23 14.11
CA ASN A 105 -18.38 1.81 12.78
C ASN A 105 -17.08 1.31 12.15
N ILE A 106 -17.15 0.72 10.97
CA ILE A 106 -16.01 0.07 10.31
C ILE A 106 -15.93 0.56 8.87
N ALA A 107 -14.72 0.88 8.42
CA ALA A 107 -14.39 1.10 7.03
C ALA A 107 -13.09 0.38 6.69
N VAL A 108 -12.87 0.14 5.40
CA VAL A 108 -11.69 -0.57 4.91
C VAL A 108 -11.01 0.19 3.78
N ILE A 109 -9.69 0.21 3.81
CA ILE A 109 -8.83 0.49 2.67
C ILE A 109 -8.18 -0.83 2.28
N GLU A 110 -8.43 -1.28 1.06
CA GLU A 110 -7.84 -2.49 0.48
C GLU A 110 -6.76 -2.06 -0.50
N GLY A 111 -5.56 -2.65 -0.40
CA GLY A 111 -4.46 -2.43 -1.31
C GLY A 111 -4.06 -3.71 -2.03
N ASP A 112 -4.31 -3.72 -3.33
CA ASP A 112 -3.87 -4.77 -4.26
C ASP A 112 -3.01 -4.16 -5.38
N GLN A 113 -2.37 -4.99 -6.20
CA GLN A 113 -1.63 -4.52 -7.37
C GLN A 113 -2.55 -4.21 -8.54
N GLN A 114 -3.62 -4.98 -8.73
CA GLN A 114 -4.40 -4.95 -9.97
C GLN A 114 -5.90 -5.21 -9.82
N THR A 115 -6.33 -6.05 -8.87
CA THR A 115 -7.72 -6.52 -8.86
C THR A 115 -8.54 -5.89 -7.74
N ALA A 116 -9.85 -5.75 -7.94
CA ALA A 116 -10.79 -5.29 -6.91
C ALA A 116 -11.45 -6.45 -6.14
N ASN A 117 -10.99 -7.69 -6.34
CA ASN A 117 -11.66 -8.90 -5.84
C ASN A 117 -11.80 -8.89 -4.31
N ASP A 118 -10.74 -8.51 -3.60
CA ASP A 118 -10.75 -8.48 -2.14
C ASP A 118 -11.62 -7.32 -1.63
N ALA A 119 -11.57 -6.16 -2.27
CA ALA A 119 -12.47 -5.05 -1.94
C ALA A 119 -13.95 -5.38 -2.18
N GLU A 120 -14.29 -6.09 -3.25
CA GLU A 120 -15.66 -6.57 -3.51
C GLU A 120 -16.14 -7.52 -2.41
N ARG A 121 -15.32 -8.52 -2.07
CA ARG A 121 -15.62 -9.47 -0.99
C ARG A 121 -15.76 -8.80 0.37
N ILE A 122 -15.04 -7.71 0.61
CA ILE A 122 -15.19 -6.90 1.83
C ILE A 122 -16.50 -6.11 1.77
N ARG A 123 -16.86 -5.50 0.63
CA ARG A 123 -18.13 -4.77 0.46
C ARG A 123 -19.36 -5.67 0.64
N GLU A 124 -19.26 -6.97 0.31
CA GLU A 124 -20.33 -7.96 0.57
C GLU A 124 -20.69 -8.07 2.07
N THR A 125 -19.78 -7.72 2.98
CA THR A 125 -20.07 -7.63 4.42
C THR A 125 -20.94 -6.42 4.78
N GLY A 126 -21.15 -5.49 3.85
CA GLY A 126 -21.97 -4.29 4.02
C GLY A 126 -21.23 -3.09 4.62
N VAL A 127 -19.91 -3.18 4.85
CA VAL A 127 -19.10 -2.03 5.28
C VAL A 127 -18.50 -1.30 4.08
N PRO A 128 -18.28 0.03 4.15
CA PRO A 128 -17.59 0.77 3.11
C PRO A 128 -16.15 0.29 2.95
N ALA A 129 -15.73 0.03 1.71
CA ALA A 129 -14.36 -0.35 1.38
C ALA A 129 -13.88 0.35 0.11
N ILE A 130 -12.71 1.00 0.19
CA ILE A 130 -12.02 1.64 -0.93
C ILE A 130 -10.89 0.73 -1.41
N GLN A 131 -10.87 0.45 -2.72
CA GLN A 131 -9.77 -0.21 -3.41
C GLN A 131 -8.68 0.82 -3.73
N VAL A 132 -7.42 0.45 -3.50
CA VAL A 132 -6.24 1.19 -3.94
C VAL A 132 -5.39 0.27 -4.81
N ASN A 133 -5.38 0.49 -6.12
CA ASN A 133 -4.51 -0.24 -7.03
C ASN A 133 -3.12 0.39 -7.02
N THR A 134 -2.16 -0.34 -6.48
CA THR A 134 -0.77 0.09 -6.36
C THR A 134 0.02 -0.06 -7.67
N GLY A 135 -0.55 -0.71 -8.68
CA GLY A 135 0.10 -0.97 -9.96
C GLY A 135 1.31 -1.88 -9.76
N LYS A 136 2.52 -1.36 -10.02
CA LYS A 136 3.78 -2.09 -9.75
C LYS A 136 4.26 -1.95 -8.31
N GLY A 137 3.60 -1.10 -7.51
CA GLY A 137 3.84 -0.97 -6.08
C GLY A 137 3.63 -2.31 -5.37
N CYS A 138 4.42 -2.56 -4.34
CA CYS A 138 4.38 -3.81 -3.58
C CYS A 138 3.93 -3.59 -2.12
N HIS A 139 3.44 -2.38 -1.84
CA HIS A 139 2.91 -1.94 -0.54
C HIS A 139 2.04 -0.69 -0.73
N LEU A 140 1.17 -0.43 0.24
CA LEU A 140 0.55 0.87 0.46
C LEU A 140 1.48 1.77 1.26
N ASP A 141 1.65 3.01 0.80
CA ASP A 141 2.36 4.06 1.52
C ASP A 141 1.39 5.01 2.27
N GLY A 142 1.94 5.94 3.05
CA GLY A 142 1.15 6.91 3.79
C GLY A 142 0.38 7.88 2.90
N HIS A 143 0.88 8.20 1.72
CA HIS A 143 0.22 9.11 0.78
C HIS A 143 -1.06 8.46 0.22
N MET A 144 -0.95 7.21 -0.24
CA MET A 144 -2.06 6.41 -0.74
C MET A 144 -3.17 6.24 0.31
N VAL A 145 -2.79 5.91 1.56
CA VAL A 145 -3.76 5.76 2.67
C VAL A 145 -4.43 7.09 2.99
N GLY A 146 -3.68 8.19 2.96
CA GLY A 146 -4.21 9.54 3.21
C GLY A 146 -5.26 9.92 2.18
N HIS A 147 -4.98 9.72 0.89
CA HIS A 147 -5.94 9.97 -0.18
C HIS A 147 -7.17 9.07 -0.12
N ALA A 148 -7.01 7.77 0.16
CA ALA A 148 -8.15 6.88 0.31
C ALA A 148 -9.07 7.29 1.49
N LEU A 149 -8.50 7.83 2.57
CA LEU A 149 -9.25 8.33 3.72
C LEU A 149 -10.14 9.56 3.40
N GLU A 150 -9.77 10.36 2.39
CA GLU A 150 -10.56 11.52 1.94
C GLU A 150 -11.93 11.09 1.37
N HIS A 151 -12.02 9.85 0.87
CA HIS A 151 -13.23 9.27 0.29
C HIS A 151 -14.01 8.39 1.27
N LEU A 152 -13.56 8.26 2.52
CA LEU A 152 -14.21 7.45 3.56
C LEU A 152 -14.81 8.31 4.66
N GLU A 153 -16.12 8.18 4.84
CA GLU A 153 -16.84 8.76 5.97
C GLU A 153 -16.75 7.82 7.18
N ILE A 154 -15.75 8.04 8.03
CA ILE A 154 -15.59 7.28 9.29
C ILE A 154 -15.23 8.21 10.45
N ASN A 155 -15.96 8.07 11.56
CA ASN A 155 -15.69 8.71 12.85
C ASN A 155 -15.99 7.70 13.96
N ASN A 156 -15.24 7.77 15.07
CA ASN A 156 -15.41 6.96 16.28
C ASN A 156 -15.55 5.45 15.96
N GLY A 157 -14.54 4.88 15.31
CA GLY A 157 -14.63 3.54 14.72
C GLY A 157 -13.28 2.88 14.45
N VAL A 158 -13.30 1.84 13.63
CA VAL A 158 -12.11 1.10 13.22
C VAL A 158 -11.91 1.19 11.71
N LEU A 159 -10.73 1.63 11.30
CA LEU A 159 -10.28 1.58 9.91
C LEU A 159 -9.34 0.40 9.74
N PHE A 160 -9.75 -0.60 8.97
CA PHE A 160 -8.82 -1.65 8.55
C PHE A 160 -8.11 -1.21 7.28
N ILE A 161 -6.81 -1.44 7.21
CA ILE A 161 -5.99 -1.23 6.03
C ILE A 161 -5.42 -2.61 5.68
N GLU A 162 -5.97 -3.27 4.67
CA GLU A 162 -5.40 -4.49 4.13
C GLU A 162 -4.32 -4.14 3.12
N ASN A 163 -3.06 -4.42 3.45
CA ASN A 163 -1.93 -4.07 2.60
C ASN A 163 -1.65 -5.14 1.53
N VAL A 164 -0.85 -4.79 0.52
CA VAL A 164 -0.42 -5.74 -0.50
C VAL A 164 0.32 -6.91 0.15
N GLY A 165 -0.03 -8.15 -0.22
CA GLY A 165 0.69 -9.33 0.24
C GLY A 165 2.11 -9.37 -0.34
N ASN A 166 3.15 -9.11 0.45
CA ASN A 166 4.53 -9.01 -0.06
C ASN A 166 5.63 -9.31 0.99
N LEU A 167 5.27 -9.78 2.19
CA LEU A 167 6.27 -10.22 3.18
C LEU A 167 6.91 -11.56 2.83
#